data_AF-A0A5C8VPH2-F1
#
_entry.id   AF-A0A5C8VPH2-F1
#
_cell.length_a   1.000
_cell.length_b   1.000
_cell.length_c   1.000
_cell.angle_alpha   90.00
_cell.angle_beta   90.00
_cell.angle_gamma   90.00
#
_symmetry.space_group_name_H-M   'P 1'
#
loop_
_entity.id
_entity.type
_entity.pdbx_description
1 polymer ?
#
loop_
_entity_poly.entity_id
_entity_poly.type
_entity_poly.pdbx_seq_one_letter_code
_entity_poly.pdbx_strand_id
1 'polypeptide(L)' 'MKMKSYSIFLRDRAQVGADHPRLLAYEISDRHLAQALVSGIAASHEDHGFNPATGVHWFRHGGSLHEIYAWPQR' A
#
# COMPACT_ATOMS: atom_id res chain seq x y z
N MET A 1 9.50 -19.99 -15.83
CA MET A 1 8.35 -19.51 -15.03
C MET A 1 8.71 -18.13 -14.53
N LYS A 2 8.09 -17.03 -14.98
CA LYS A 2 8.38 -15.70 -14.43
C LYS A 2 7.94 -15.72 -12.96
N MET A 3 8.86 -15.50 -12.02
CA MET A 3 8.50 -15.26 -10.63
C MET A 3 7.67 -13.96 -10.57
N LYS A 4 6.48 -14.03 -9.96
CA LYS A 4 5.66 -12.85 -9.72
C LYS A 4 6.26 -12.11 -8.53
N SER A 5 6.85 -10.95 -8.77
CA SER A 5 7.23 -10.01 -7.72
C SER A 5 6.08 -9.05 -7.42
N TYR A 6 6.12 -8.44 -6.25
CA TYR A 6 5.17 -7.46 -5.78
C TYR A 6 5.87 -6.13 -5.52
N SER A 7 5.12 -5.06 -5.73
CA SER A 7 5.49 -3.69 -5.38
C SER A 7 4.52 -3.13 -4.36
N ILE A 8 5.01 -2.31 -3.45
CA ILE A 8 4.19 -1.59 -2.48
C ILE A 8 4.04 -0.15 -2.97
N PHE A 9 2.79 0.29 -3.03
CA PHE A 9 2.40 1.61 -3.49
C PHE A 9 1.72 2.38 -2.37
N LEU A 10 1.94 3.69 -2.35
CA LEU A 10 1.31 4.66 -1.46
C LEU A 10 0.58 5.72 -2.28
N ARG A 11 -0.69 5.94 -1.99
CA ARG A 11 -1.51 6.98 -2.63
C ARG A 11 -2.05 7.94 -1.58
N ASP A 12 -1.80 9.23 -1.76
CA ASP A 12 -2.40 10.29 -0.96
C ASP A 12 -3.78 10.66 -1.56
N ARG A 13 -4.82 10.67 -0.74
CA ARG A 13 -6.19 11.01 -1.14
C ARG A 13 -6.57 12.48 -0.90
N ALA A 14 -5.76 13.24 -0.16
CA ALA A 14 -6.00 14.65 0.10
C ALA A 14 -5.59 15.56 -1.08
N GLN A 15 -4.67 15.10 -1.93
CA GLN A 15 -4.25 15.84 -3.11
C GLN A 15 -5.14 15.50 -4.31
N VAL A 16 -6.08 16.40 -4.61
CA VAL A 16 -6.85 16.38 -5.86
C VAL A 16 -5.85 16.53 -7.02
N GLY A 17 -5.57 15.42 -7.72
CA GLY A 17 -4.59 15.37 -8.82
C GLY A 17 -3.35 14.49 -8.54
N ALA A 18 -3.15 13.99 -7.32
CA ALA A 18 -2.11 12.99 -7.02
C ALA A 18 -2.55 11.58 -7.44
N ASP A 19 -2.98 11.42 -8.69
CA ASP A 19 -3.41 10.14 -9.25
C ASP A 19 -2.25 9.14 -9.43
N HIS A 20 -1.02 9.57 -9.16
CA HIS A 20 0.17 8.75 -9.32
C HIS A 20 0.60 8.19 -7.96
N PRO A 21 0.32 6.92 -7.67
CA PRO A 21 0.81 6.29 -6.45
C PRO A 21 2.34 6.28 -6.43
N ARG A 22 2.91 6.62 -5.27
CA ARG A 22 4.34 6.54 -5.01
C ARG A 22 4.76 5.10 -4.78
N LEU A 23 5.79 4.65 -5.46
CA LEU A 23 6.43 3.36 -5.20
C LEU A 23 7.26 3.43 -3.91
N LEU A 24 6.98 2.56 -2.94
CA LEU A 24 7.75 2.47 -1.70
C LEU A 24 8.76 1.32 -1.71
N ALA A 25 8.38 0.19 -2.30
CA ALA A 25 9.21 -1.01 -2.41
C ALA A 25 8.85 -1.79 -3.68
N TYR A 26 9.80 -2.52 -4.24
CA TYR A 26 9.63 -3.34 -5.44
C TYR A 26 10.38 -4.67 -5.29
N GLU A 27 10.15 -5.59 -6.22
CA GLU A 27 10.82 -6.91 -6.26
C GLU A 27 10.58 -7.81 -5.03
N ILE A 28 9.49 -7.60 -4.30
CA ILE A 28 9.11 -8.46 -3.18
C ILE A 28 8.62 -9.79 -3.74
N SER A 29 9.40 -10.86 -3.57
CA SER A 29 9.15 -12.14 -4.24
C SER A 29 8.00 -12.96 -3.64
N ASP A 30 7.51 -12.58 -2.46
CA ASP A 30 6.48 -13.30 -1.72
C ASP A 30 5.25 -12.41 -1.48
N ARG A 31 4.07 -12.94 -1.82
CA ARG A 31 2.79 -12.24 -1.67
C ARG A 31 2.46 -11.97 -0.20
N HIS A 32 2.65 -12.97 0.67
CA HIS A 32 2.33 -12.85 2.09
C HIS A 32 3.25 -11.85 2.77
N LEU A 33 4.54 -11.83 2.40
CA LEU A 33 5.48 -10.81 2.85
C LEU A 33 5.05 -9.40 2.40
N ALA A 34 4.68 -9.23 1.13
CA ALA A 34 4.20 -7.93 0.64
C ALA A 34 2.94 -7.47 1.39
N GLN A 35 1.99 -8.37 1.66
CA GLN A 35 0.80 -8.07 2.44
C GLN A 35 1.11 -7.75 3.91
N ALA A 36 2.02 -8.50 4.53
CA ALA A 36 2.46 -8.26 5.90
C ALA A 36 3.13 -6.89 6.06
N LEU A 37 3.96 -6.49 5.09
CA LEU A 37 4.58 -5.16 5.06
C LEU A 37 3.53 -4.05 4.95
N VAL A 38 2.58 -4.17 4.02
CA VAL A 38 1.48 -3.20 3.87
C VAL A 38 0.67 -3.07 5.16
N SER A 39 0.28 -4.20 5.75
CA SER A 39 -0.47 -4.24 7.01
C SER A 39 0.32 -3.63 8.17
N GLY A 40 1.60 -3.98 8.31
CA GLY A 40 2.48 -3.46 9.36
C GLY A 40 2.73 -1.96 9.25
N ILE A 41 2.91 -1.44 8.03
CA ILE A 41 3.04 0.01 7.81
C ILE A 41 1.76 0.72 8.23
N ALA A 42 0.59 0.25 7.79
CA ALA A 42 -0.69 0.86 8.19
C ALA A 42 -0.88 0.82 9.71
N ALA A 43 -0.63 -0.34 10.34
CA ALA A 43 -0.77 -0.53 11.79
C ALA A 43 0.24 0.26 12.64
N SER A 44 1.30 0.81 12.03
CA SER A 44 2.24 1.71 12.72
C SER A 44 1.68 3.12 12.96
N HIS A 45 0.51 3.41 12.39
CA HIS A 45 -0.19 4.69 12.55
C HIS A 45 -1.43 4.50 13.43
N GLU A 46 -1.68 5.48 14.32
CA GLU A 46 -2.77 5.41 15.30
C GLU A 46 -4.15 5.30 14.64
N ASP A 47 -4.41 6.12 13.63
CA ASP A 47 -5.63 6.08 12.83
C ASP A 47 -5.38 5.34 11.52
N HIS A 48 -5.79 4.07 11.48
CA HIS A 48 -5.60 3.17 10.35
C HIS A 48 -6.77 2.21 10.19
N GLY A 49 -6.81 1.53 9.04
CA GLY A 49 -7.76 0.46 8.81
C GLY A 49 -7.54 -0.30 7.52
N PHE A 50 -8.50 -1.16 7.23
CA PHE A 50 -8.52 -2.01 6.05
C PHE A 50 -9.87 -1.91 5.37
N ASN A 51 -9.87 -1.66 4.05
CA ASN A 51 -11.08 -1.70 3.25
C ASN A 51 -11.21 -3.08 2.59
N PRO A 52 -12.11 -3.96 3.07
CA PRO A 52 -12.27 -5.30 2.52
C PRO A 52 -12.84 -5.32 1.10
N ALA A 53 -13.56 -4.28 0.68
CA ALA A 53 -14.13 -4.21 -0.67
C ALA A 53 -13.05 -3.97 -1.73
N THR A 54 -11.98 -3.26 -1.39
CA THR A 54 -10.88 -2.94 -2.32
C THR A 54 -9.58 -3.69 -2.00
N GLY A 55 -9.48 -4.32 -0.84
CA GLY A 55 -8.26 -4.96 -0.37
C GLY A 55 -7.13 -3.99 -0.03
N VAL A 56 -7.46 -2.71 0.22
CA VAL A 56 -6.49 -1.63 0.45
C VAL A 56 -6.42 -1.31 1.94
N HIS A 57 -5.20 -1.20 2.46
CA HIS A 57 -4.96 -0.66 3.79
C HIS A 57 -4.86 0.86 3.72
N TRP A 58 -5.23 1.54 4.79
CA TRP A 58 -5.15 2.99 4.87
C TRP A 58 -4.72 3.45 6.25
N PHE A 59 -4.19 4.67 6.31
CA PHE A 59 -3.85 5.36 7.55
C PHE A 59 -3.91 6.88 7.38
N ARG A 60 -4.06 7.61 8.49
CA ARG A 60 -3.91 9.07 8.50
C ARG A 60 -2.53 9.47 8.96
N HIS A 61 -1.91 10.39 8.23
CA HIS A 61 -0.65 11.01 8.64
C HIS A 61 -0.58 12.44 8.10
N GLY A 62 -0.15 13.39 8.95
CA GLY A 62 -0.03 14.81 8.57
C GLY A 62 -1.36 15.42 8.09
N GLY A 63 -2.48 15.02 8.69
CA GLY A 63 -3.82 15.50 8.31
C GLY A 63 -4.42 14.86 7.04
N SER A 64 -3.62 14.10 6.27
CA SER A 64 -4.03 13.48 5.00
C SER A 64 -4.33 11.99 5.16
N LEU A 65 -5.20 11.46 4.30
CA LEU A 65 -5.50 10.03 4.23
C LEU A 65 -4.60 9.37 3.18
N HIS A 66 -3.86 8.35 3.60
CA HIS A 66 -2.97 7.58 2.76
C HIS A 66 -3.52 6.17 2.59
N GLU A 67 -3.53 5.70 1.35
CA GLU A 67 -3.79 4.31 1.01
C GLU A 67 -2.49 3.61 0.67
N ILE A 68 -2.29 2.42 1.21
CA ILE A 68 -1.12 1.59 0.95
C ILE A 68 -1.55 0.18 0.54
N TYR A 69 -0.93 -0.34 -0.52
CA TYR A 69 -1.30 -1.64 -1.09
C TYR A 69 -0.16 -2.31 -1.85
N ALA A 70 -0.21 -3.63 -1.92
CA ALA A 70 0.70 -4.45 -2.71
C ALA A 70 0.08 -4.75 -4.08
N TRP A 71 0.87 -4.61 -5.15
CA TRP A 71 0.44 -4.89 -6.51
C TRP A 71 1.42 -5.82 -7.23
N PRO A 72 0.95 -6.85 -7.96
CA PRO A 72 1.82 -7.75 -8.70
C PRO A 72 2.47 -7.05 -9.91
N GLN A 73 3.76 -7.31 -10.12
CA GLN A 73 4.49 -6.93 -11.34
C GLN A 73 4.26 -7.99 -12.43
N ARG A 74 4.23 -7.57 -13.71
CA ARG A 74 3.99 -8.42 -14.90
C ARG A 74 5.28 -8.86 -15.60
#